data_AF-A0A842T373-F1
#
_entry.id   AF-A0A842T373-F1
#
_cell.length_a   1.000
_cell.length_b   1.000
_cell.length_c   1.000
_cell.angle_alpha   90.00
_cell.angle_beta   90.00
_cell.angle_gamma   90.00
#
_symmetry.space_group_name_H-M   'P 1'
#
loop_
_entity.id
_entity.type
_entity.pdbx_description
1 polymer ?
#
loop_
_entity_poly.entity_id
_entity_poly.type
_entity_poly.pdbx_seq_one_letter_code
_entity_poly.pdbx_strand_id
1 'polypeptide(L)'
;MEKSDEIKSNSWYHRAKLAAEEKLPLNERIFGILIVVFCTMAILYFVAHQLLATGFFTPKFGITEMVFFYGFWLMWIITATLESILNQRFLSRIFDTFGGIIFAVIATLWLLIVFPFDFAYITDLLPGAIRFFVQWISNVVAQVIITILFVLLLVATIYSPIAYKFIEVKRLKGKKITD
;
A
#
# COMPACT_ATOMS: atom_id res chain seq x y z
N MET A 1 4.16 -42.29 -2.90
CA MET A 1 4.18 -41.16 -1.95
C MET A 1 5.46 -40.34 -2.11
N GLU A 2 6.63 -40.97 -2.10
CA GLU A 2 7.95 -40.33 -2.25
C GLU A 2 8.07 -39.37 -3.47
N LYS A 3 7.59 -39.80 -4.66
CA LYS A 3 7.66 -38.98 -5.89
C LYS A 3 6.77 -37.73 -5.88
N SER A 4 5.65 -37.73 -5.13
CA SER A 4 4.77 -36.54 -5.07
C SER A 4 5.29 -35.47 -4.12
N ASP A 5 6.03 -35.88 -3.08
CA ASP A 5 6.64 -34.98 -2.11
C ASP A 5 7.90 -34.32 -2.69
N GLU A 6 8.66 -35.04 -3.53
CA GLU A 6 9.74 -34.45 -4.35
C GLU A 6 9.24 -33.38 -5.33
N ILE A 7 8.11 -33.64 -6.01
CA ILE A 7 7.54 -32.67 -6.97
C ILE A 7 7.01 -31.42 -6.25
N LYS A 8 6.38 -31.57 -5.07
CA LYS A 8 5.96 -30.42 -4.24
C LYS A 8 7.16 -29.63 -3.70
N SER A 9 8.21 -30.32 -3.25
CA SER A 9 9.51 -29.75 -2.85
C SER A 9 10.13 -28.88 -3.96
N ASN A 10 10.05 -29.33 -5.22
CA ASN A 10 10.67 -28.67 -6.36
C ASN A 10 9.77 -27.65 -7.09
N SER A 11 8.54 -27.44 -6.64
CA SER A 11 7.65 -26.41 -7.20
C SER A 11 8.13 -25.00 -6.85
N TRP A 12 8.11 -24.10 -7.82
CA TRP A 12 8.48 -22.69 -7.63
C TRP A 12 7.65 -22.03 -6.51
N TYR A 13 6.37 -22.37 -6.43
CA TYR A 13 5.44 -21.86 -5.42
C TYR A 13 5.90 -22.23 -4.01
N HIS A 14 6.33 -23.47 -3.81
CA HIS A 14 6.73 -23.94 -2.49
C HIS A 14 8.03 -23.28 -2.03
N ARG A 15 9.00 -23.11 -2.94
CA ARG A 15 10.24 -22.34 -2.65
C ARG A 15 9.98 -20.87 -2.35
N ALA A 16 9.09 -20.24 -3.11
CA ALA A 16 8.73 -18.84 -2.90
C ALA A 16 8.00 -18.63 -1.57
N LYS A 17 7.12 -19.58 -1.20
CA LYS A 17 6.46 -19.61 0.10
C LYS A 17 7.47 -19.76 1.24
N LEU A 18 8.37 -20.74 1.18
CA LEU A 18 9.39 -20.96 2.20
C LEU A 18 10.31 -19.74 2.38
N ALA A 19 10.76 -19.12 1.29
CA ALA A 19 11.59 -17.92 1.36
C ALA A 19 10.84 -16.67 1.85
N ALA A 20 9.51 -16.66 1.78
CA ALA A 20 8.68 -15.58 2.29
C ALA A 20 8.24 -15.80 3.74
N GLU A 21 8.28 -17.04 4.24
CA GLU A 21 8.01 -17.40 5.64
C GLU A 21 9.24 -17.22 6.54
N GLU A 22 10.41 -16.93 5.97
CA GLU A 22 11.61 -16.54 6.73
C GLU A 22 11.30 -15.33 7.62
N LYS A 23 11.50 -15.53 8.94
CA LYS A 23 11.09 -14.57 9.97
C LYS A 23 11.72 -13.20 9.71
N LEU A 24 10.87 -12.18 9.69
CA LEU A 24 11.30 -10.79 9.68
C LEU A 24 12.17 -10.47 10.90
N PRO A 25 13.31 -9.80 10.71
CA PRO A 25 14.02 -9.21 11.83
C PRO A 25 13.15 -8.12 12.48
N LEU A 26 13.32 -7.92 13.78
CA LEU A 26 12.40 -7.10 14.59
C LEU A 26 12.34 -5.63 14.14
N ASN A 27 13.45 -5.10 13.60
CA ASN A 27 13.54 -3.77 13.01
C ASN A 27 12.61 -3.59 11.79
N GLU A 28 12.52 -4.58 10.91
CA GLU A 28 11.63 -4.53 9.73
C GLU A 28 10.14 -4.59 10.15
N ARG A 29 9.83 -5.26 11.27
CA ARG A 29 8.45 -5.32 11.79
C ARG A 29 7.97 -3.99 12.35
N ILE A 30 8.86 -3.21 12.96
CA ILE A 30 8.54 -1.89 13.52
C ILE A 30 8.00 -0.97 12.43
N PHE A 31 8.62 -0.96 11.24
CA PHE A 31 8.17 -0.11 10.14
C PHE A 31 6.74 -0.43 9.71
N GLY A 32 6.37 -1.71 9.59
CA GLY A 32 4.99 -2.05 9.25
C GLY A 32 3.98 -1.70 10.34
N ILE A 33 4.36 -1.84 11.63
CA ILE A 33 3.52 -1.37 12.73
C ILE A 33 3.30 0.15 12.64
N LEU A 34 4.36 0.92 12.35
CA LEU A 34 4.26 2.37 12.15
C LEU A 34 3.34 2.71 10.98
N ILE A 35 3.41 1.97 9.87
CA ILE A 35 2.50 2.14 8.72
C ILE A 35 1.05 1.90 9.13
N VAL A 36 0.77 0.82 9.86
CA VAL A 36 -0.60 0.52 10.32
C VAL A 36 -1.13 1.63 11.22
N VAL A 37 -0.33 2.08 12.20
CA VAL A 37 -0.72 3.17 13.11
C VAL A 37 -0.97 4.45 12.32
N PHE A 38 -0.05 4.83 11.42
CA PHE A 38 -0.17 6.03 10.60
C PHE A 38 -1.42 5.99 9.71
N CYS A 39 -1.66 4.90 8.98
CA CYS A 39 -2.83 4.76 8.11
C CYS A 39 -4.14 4.80 8.92
N THR A 40 -4.15 4.17 10.10
CA THR A 40 -5.32 4.21 11.00
C THR A 40 -5.59 5.63 11.47
N MET A 41 -4.55 6.37 11.89
CA MET A 41 -4.69 7.78 12.27
C MET A 41 -5.16 8.64 11.10
N ALA A 42 -4.65 8.41 9.89
CA ALA A 42 -5.08 9.12 8.68
C ALA A 42 -6.58 8.87 8.40
N ILE A 43 -7.04 7.61 8.46
CA ILE A 43 -8.46 7.29 8.31
C ILE A 43 -9.31 8.03 9.35
N LEU A 44 -8.94 7.95 10.63
CA LEU A 44 -9.69 8.60 11.71
C LEU A 44 -9.77 10.12 11.51
N TYR A 45 -8.66 10.74 11.11
CA TYR A 45 -8.58 12.15 10.81
C TYR A 45 -9.51 12.57 9.67
N PHE A 46 -9.53 11.81 8.57
CA PHE A 46 -10.43 12.08 7.45
C PHE A 46 -11.89 11.78 7.78
N VAL A 47 -12.17 10.73 8.55
CA VAL A 47 -13.52 10.47 9.07
C VAL A 47 -14.00 11.64 9.93
N ALA A 48 -13.13 12.23 10.76
CA ALA A 48 -13.48 13.42 11.54
C ALA A 48 -13.81 14.62 10.62
N HIS A 49 -13.06 14.84 9.53
CA HIS A 49 -13.39 15.86 8.52
C HIS A 49 -14.78 15.66 7.89
N GLN A 50 -15.20 14.41 7.68
CA GLN A 50 -16.54 14.08 7.18
C GLN A 50 -17.63 14.32 8.23
N LEU A 51 -17.45 13.80 9.44
CA LEU A 51 -18.44 13.88 10.51
C LEU A 51 -18.69 15.32 10.94
N LEU A 52 -17.64 16.15 10.93
CA LEU A 52 -17.72 17.56 11.32
C LEU A 52 -18.01 18.50 10.14
N ALA A 53 -18.19 17.96 8.93
CA ALA A 53 -18.52 18.73 7.72
C ALA A 53 -17.65 19.99 7.52
N THR A 54 -16.35 19.87 7.82
CA THR A 54 -15.37 20.97 7.76
C THR A 54 -15.28 21.67 6.39
N GLY A 55 -15.69 21.01 5.32
CA GLY A 55 -15.54 21.49 3.94
C GLY A 55 -14.44 20.76 3.16
N PHE A 56 -13.58 19.98 3.82
CA PHE A 56 -12.49 19.23 3.15
C PHE A 56 -13.02 18.26 2.08
N PHE A 57 -14.12 17.56 2.35
CA PHE A 57 -14.78 16.73 1.36
C PHE A 57 -15.88 17.53 0.67
N THR A 58 -15.71 17.73 -0.63
CA THR A 58 -16.68 18.46 -1.45
C THR A 58 -17.94 17.61 -1.68
N PRO A 59 -19.05 18.19 -2.19
CA PRO A 59 -20.25 17.42 -2.56
C PRO A 59 -20.02 16.31 -3.59
N LYS A 60 -18.88 16.31 -4.30
CA LYS A 60 -18.48 15.23 -5.22
C LYS A 60 -17.99 13.98 -4.49
N PHE A 61 -17.75 14.05 -3.17
CA PHE A 61 -17.28 12.92 -2.36
C PHE A 61 -18.44 11.99 -2.00
N GLY A 62 -18.87 11.18 -2.96
CA GLY A 62 -19.93 10.20 -2.79
C GLY A 62 -19.42 8.85 -2.27
N ILE A 63 -20.28 7.84 -2.34
CA ILE A 63 -19.97 6.48 -1.88
C ILE A 63 -18.79 5.89 -2.66
N THR A 64 -18.72 6.13 -3.98
CA THR A 64 -17.63 5.64 -4.84
C THR A 64 -16.30 6.23 -4.43
N GLU A 65 -16.26 7.55 -4.20
CA GLU A 65 -15.04 8.25 -3.76
C GLU A 65 -14.63 7.80 -2.35
N MET A 66 -15.58 7.54 -1.45
CA MET A 66 -15.31 6.95 -0.13
C MET A 66 -14.66 5.58 -0.25
N VAL A 67 -15.21 4.69 -1.10
CA VAL A 67 -14.65 3.35 -1.32
C VAL A 67 -13.22 3.44 -1.85
N PHE A 68 -12.96 4.32 -2.83
CA PHE A 68 -11.60 4.48 -3.37
C PHE A 68 -10.65 5.10 -2.37
N PHE A 69 -11.06 6.16 -1.66
CA PHE A 69 -10.21 6.86 -0.71
C PHE A 69 -9.90 6.02 0.53
N TYR A 70 -10.93 5.48 1.21
CA TYR A 70 -10.71 4.65 2.39
C TYR A 70 -10.18 3.27 2.05
N GLY A 71 -10.61 2.70 0.92
CA GLY A 71 -10.07 1.43 0.43
C GLY A 71 -8.57 1.50 0.17
N PHE A 72 -8.07 2.65 -0.34
CA PHE A 72 -6.64 2.88 -0.53
C PHE A 72 -5.88 2.77 0.80
N TRP A 73 -6.34 3.45 1.85
CA TRP A 73 -5.73 3.36 3.18
C TRP A 73 -5.82 1.96 3.81
N LEU A 74 -6.98 1.31 3.67
CA LEU A 74 -7.21 -0.05 4.20
C LEU A 74 -6.28 -1.07 3.57
N MET A 75 -5.99 -0.94 2.27
CA MET A 75 -5.04 -1.81 1.60
C MET A 75 -3.65 -1.73 2.23
N TRP A 76 -3.13 -0.52 2.49
CA TRP A 76 -1.83 -0.35 3.15
C TRP A 76 -1.80 -0.97 4.55
N ILE A 77 -2.92 -0.90 5.28
CA ILE A 77 -3.08 -1.59 6.57
C ILE A 77 -3.02 -3.10 6.38
N ILE A 78 -3.75 -3.66 5.41
CA ILE A 78 -3.75 -5.10 5.11
C ILE A 78 -2.35 -5.58 4.75
N THR A 79 -1.67 -4.91 3.82
CA THR A 79 -0.31 -5.24 3.39
C THR A 79 0.67 -5.22 4.55
N ALA A 80 0.69 -4.14 5.33
CA ALA A 80 1.59 -4.00 6.47
C ALA A 80 1.27 -4.99 7.61
N THR A 81 -0.01 -5.31 7.83
CA THR A 81 -0.43 -6.30 8.84
C THR A 81 0.00 -7.71 8.43
N LEU A 82 -0.29 -8.10 7.19
CA LEU A 82 0.11 -9.40 6.66
C LEU A 82 1.62 -9.57 6.71
N GLU A 83 2.37 -8.57 6.23
CA GLU A 83 3.83 -8.66 6.18
C GLU A 83 4.45 -8.56 7.58
N SER A 84 4.22 -7.47 8.31
CA SER A 84 5.03 -7.12 9.48
C SER A 84 4.49 -7.66 10.81
N ILE A 85 3.17 -7.81 10.93
CA ILE A 85 2.55 -8.30 12.18
C ILE A 85 2.42 -9.82 12.13
N LEU A 86 1.79 -10.33 11.07
CA LEU A 86 1.49 -11.76 10.92
C LEU A 86 2.65 -12.57 10.31
N ASN A 87 3.69 -11.91 9.80
CA ASN A 87 4.82 -12.56 9.11
C ASN A 87 4.38 -13.43 7.91
N GLN A 88 3.28 -13.04 7.27
CA GLN A 88 2.68 -13.69 6.09
C GLN A 88 3.09 -12.94 4.81
N ARG A 89 4.41 -12.76 4.59
CA ARG A 89 4.92 -11.99 3.44
C ARG A 89 4.45 -12.53 2.10
N PHE A 90 4.28 -13.85 1.98
CA PHE A 90 3.79 -14.47 0.76
C PHE A 90 2.38 -14.00 0.39
N LEU A 91 1.47 -14.01 1.37
CA LEU A 91 0.10 -13.54 1.19
C LEU A 91 0.06 -12.04 0.94
N SER A 92 0.88 -11.25 1.65
CA SER A 92 1.02 -9.81 1.41
C SER A 92 1.41 -9.52 -0.05
N ARG A 93 2.42 -10.22 -0.58
CA ARG A 93 2.87 -10.06 -1.97
C ARG A 93 1.81 -10.45 -3.00
N ILE A 94 1.07 -11.54 -2.75
CA ILE A 94 -0.04 -11.93 -3.63
C ILE A 94 -1.12 -10.85 -3.60
N PHE A 95 -1.49 -10.38 -2.41
CA PHE A 95 -2.48 -9.32 -2.24
C PHE A 95 -2.06 -8.06 -3.00
N ASP A 96 -0.84 -7.56 -2.82
CA ASP A 96 -0.33 -6.38 -3.51
C ASP A 96 -0.28 -6.56 -5.03
N THR A 97 0.20 -7.71 -5.51
CA THR A 97 0.41 -7.95 -6.94
C THR A 97 -0.90 -8.13 -7.70
N PHE A 98 -1.87 -8.84 -7.12
CA PHE A 98 -3.10 -9.24 -7.83
C PHE A 98 -4.34 -8.42 -7.46
N GLY A 99 -4.25 -7.52 -6.49
CA GLY A 99 -5.39 -6.69 -6.09
C GLY A 99 -4.99 -5.32 -5.58
N GLY A 100 -4.07 -5.27 -4.62
CA GLY A 100 -3.67 -4.05 -3.92
C GLY A 100 -3.19 -2.97 -4.87
N ILE A 101 -2.03 -3.14 -5.50
CA ILE A 101 -1.45 -2.09 -6.33
C ILE A 101 -2.38 -1.70 -7.49
N ILE A 102 -3.07 -2.67 -8.10
CA ILE A 102 -4.04 -2.40 -9.18
C ILE A 102 -5.19 -1.53 -8.68
N PHE A 103 -5.79 -1.88 -7.54
CA PHE A 103 -6.81 -1.06 -6.90
C PHE A 103 -6.26 0.33 -6.57
N ALA A 104 -5.03 0.43 -6.05
CA ALA A 104 -4.41 1.70 -5.68
C ALA A 104 -4.27 2.62 -6.90
N VAL A 105 -3.84 2.08 -8.05
CA VAL A 105 -3.75 2.81 -9.32
C VAL A 105 -5.12 3.31 -9.76
N ILE A 106 -6.12 2.44 -9.79
CA ILE A 106 -7.49 2.78 -10.22
C ILE A 106 -8.12 3.83 -9.29
N ALA A 107 -8.01 3.62 -7.97
CA ALA A 107 -8.51 4.53 -6.95
C ALA A 107 -7.85 5.91 -7.06
N THR A 108 -6.52 5.94 -7.19
CA THR A 108 -5.76 7.20 -7.30
C THR A 108 -6.13 7.93 -8.59
N LEU A 109 -6.23 7.23 -9.71
CA LEU A 109 -6.65 7.83 -10.98
C LEU A 109 -8.06 8.41 -10.89
N TRP A 110 -9.00 7.67 -10.32
CA TRP A 110 -10.37 8.14 -10.13
C TRP A 110 -10.42 9.39 -9.26
N LEU A 111 -9.74 9.37 -8.11
CA LEU A 111 -9.67 10.51 -7.20
C LEU A 111 -8.92 11.71 -7.81
N LEU A 112 -8.00 11.49 -8.75
CA LEU A 112 -7.36 12.57 -9.49
C LEU A 112 -8.31 13.20 -10.52
N ILE A 113 -9.16 12.40 -11.19
CA ILE A 113 -10.14 12.88 -12.17
C ILE A 113 -11.28 13.63 -11.49
N VAL A 114 -11.88 13.06 -10.44
CA VAL A 114 -13.01 13.67 -9.73
C VAL A 114 -12.54 14.82 -8.83
N PHE A 115 -11.36 14.64 -8.22
CA PHE A 115 -10.75 15.52 -7.23
C PHE A 115 -11.77 16.09 -6.22
N PRO A 116 -12.33 15.23 -5.34
CA PRO A 116 -13.42 15.59 -4.46
C PRO A 116 -12.95 16.29 -3.16
N PHE A 117 -11.76 16.91 -3.16
CA PHE A 117 -11.12 17.48 -1.98
C PHE A 117 -10.99 19.00 -2.06
N ASP A 118 -11.10 19.68 -0.92
CA ASP A 118 -10.72 21.07 -0.74
C ASP A 118 -9.70 21.22 0.40
N PHE A 119 -8.44 21.34 0.00
CA PHE A 119 -7.29 21.44 0.89
C PHE A 119 -7.23 22.75 1.68
N ALA A 120 -8.09 23.73 1.38
CA ALA A 120 -8.23 24.89 2.26
C ALA A 120 -8.58 24.49 3.71
N TYR A 121 -9.33 23.39 3.86
CA TYR A 121 -9.84 22.90 5.15
C TYR A 121 -8.97 21.80 5.77
N ILE A 122 -7.86 21.38 5.14
CA ILE A 122 -7.00 20.29 5.64
C ILE A 122 -6.27 20.63 6.95
N THR A 123 -6.43 21.82 7.52
CA THR A 123 -5.77 22.17 8.79
C THR A 123 -6.73 22.39 9.93
N ASP A 124 -8.03 22.33 9.68
CA ASP A 124 -9.06 22.72 10.63
C ASP A 124 -9.02 21.89 11.91
N LEU A 125 -8.78 20.58 11.78
CA LEU A 125 -8.73 19.64 12.90
C LEU A 125 -7.32 19.46 13.49
N LEU A 126 -6.30 20.11 12.93
CA LEU A 126 -4.93 19.98 13.40
C LEU A 126 -4.63 21.00 14.52
N PRO A 127 -3.86 20.61 15.56
CA PRO A 127 -3.35 21.55 16.55
C PRO A 127 -2.33 22.50 15.91
N GLY A 128 -2.23 23.72 16.43
CA GLY A 128 -1.47 24.82 15.82
C GLY A 128 -0.02 24.47 15.42
N ALA A 129 0.69 23.68 16.24
CA ALA A 129 2.06 23.26 15.95
C ALA A 129 2.17 22.41 14.67
N ILE A 130 1.16 21.60 14.36
CA ILE A 130 1.18 20.71 13.19
C ILE A 130 0.69 21.45 11.93
N ARG A 131 -0.21 22.44 12.09
CA ARG A 131 -0.73 23.23 10.96
C ARG A 131 0.36 23.82 10.09
N PHE A 132 1.44 24.30 10.69
CA PHE A 132 2.58 24.87 9.97
C PHE A 132 3.13 23.95 8.87
N PHE A 133 3.15 22.64 9.10
CA PHE A 133 3.70 21.66 8.15
C PHE A 133 2.76 21.33 6.99
N VAL A 134 1.47 21.64 7.09
CA VAL A 134 0.44 21.18 6.14
C VAL A 134 -0.31 22.34 5.48
N GLN A 135 -0.33 23.53 6.11
CA GLN A 135 -1.09 24.69 5.63
C GLN A 135 -0.68 25.21 4.24
N TRP A 136 0.53 24.89 3.78
CA TRP A 136 1.03 25.30 2.46
C TRP A 136 0.47 24.43 1.32
N ILE A 137 -0.18 23.31 1.66
CA ILE A 137 -0.75 22.38 0.69
C ILE A 137 -2.06 22.98 0.17
N SER A 138 -1.98 23.64 -0.99
CA SER A 138 -3.16 24.07 -1.75
C SER A 138 -3.73 22.93 -2.60
N ASN A 139 -4.92 23.14 -3.17
CA ASN A 139 -5.54 22.18 -4.11
C ASN A 139 -4.61 21.83 -5.28
N VAL A 140 -3.90 22.81 -5.82
CA VAL A 140 -2.94 22.60 -6.92
C VAL A 140 -1.76 21.74 -6.46
N VAL A 141 -1.19 22.05 -5.29
CA VAL A 141 -0.08 21.28 -4.71
C VAL A 141 -0.51 19.84 -4.47
N ALA A 142 -1.71 19.64 -3.90
CA ALA A 142 -2.25 18.32 -3.66
C ALA A 142 -2.45 17.51 -4.95
N GLN A 143 -3.01 18.14 -6.01
CA GLN A 143 -3.15 17.50 -7.32
C GLN A 143 -1.79 17.06 -7.88
N VAL A 144 -0.75 17.89 -7.76
CA VAL A 144 0.60 17.54 -8.19
C VAL A 144 1.15 16.35 -7.39
N ILE A 145 1.00 16.35 -6.06
CA ILE A 145 1.44 15.24 -5.21
C ILE A 145 0.72 13.93 -5.56
N ILE A 146 -0.61 13.96 -5.73
CA ILE A 146 -1.39 12.78 -6.11
C ILE A 146 -1.00 12.31 -7.52
N THR A 147 -0.70 13.22 -8.44
CA THR A 147 -0.20 12.87 -9.79
C THR A 147 1.15 12.16 -9.71
N ILE A 148 2.08 12.65 -8.89
CA ILE A 148 3.37 11.98 -8.65
C ILE A 148 3.15 10.59 -8.05
N LEU A 149 2.29 10.48 -7.04
CA LEU A 149 1.93 9.21 -6.42
C LEU A 149 1.36 8.22 -7.45
N PHE A 150 0.46 8.69 -8.32
CA PHE A 150 -0.10 7.88 -9.41
C PHE A 150 0.99 7.34 -10.34
N VAL A 151 1.95 8.18 -10.77
CA VAL A 151 3.08 7.74 -11.61
C VAL A 151 3.93 6.70 -10.89
N LEU A 152 4.23 6.90 -9.60
CA LEU A 152 4.98 5.93 -8.80
C LEU A 152 4.25 4.59 -8.68
N LEU A 153 2.92 4.61 -8.49
CA LEU A 153 2.10 3.40 -8.45
C LEU A 153 2.10 2.66 -9.80
N LEU A 154 2.06 3.39 -10.93
CA LEU A 154 2.18 2.78 -12.26
C LEU A 154 3.53 2.08 -12.43
N VAL A 155 4.62 2.73 -12.04
CA VAL A 155 5.96 2.13 -12.08
C VAL A 155 6.02 0.90 -11.18
N ALA A 156 5.48 0.97 -9.96
CA ALA A 156 5.44 -0.15 -9.02
C ALA A 156 4.63 -1.34 -9.56
N THR A 157 3.52 -1.08 -10.25
CA THR A 157 2.68 -2.11 -10.89
C THR A 157 3.47 -2.95 -11.89
N ILE A 158 4.35 -2.32 -12.66
CA ILE A 158 5.17 -2.99 -13.68
C ILE A 158 6.40 -3.64 -13.03
N TYR A 159 7.07 -2.92 -12.12
CA TYR A 159 8.33 -3.36 -11.53
C TYR A 159 8.14 -4.55 -10.58
N SER A 160 7.09 -4.58 -9.75
CA SER A 160 6.90 -5.60 -8.72
C SER A 160 6.83 -7.04 -9.27
N PRO A 161 6.03 -7.34 -10.32
CA PRO A 161 6.03 -8.67 -10.95
C PRO A 161 7.38 -9.03 -11.60
N ILE A 162 8.04 -8.05 -12.22
CA ILE A 162 9.33 -8.25 -12.90
C ILE A 162 10.41 -8.59 -11.87
N ALA A 163 10.51 -7.82 -10.79
CA ALA A 163 11.46 -8.04 -9.71
C ALA A 163 11.30 -9.44 -9.10
N TYR A 164 10.06 -9.89 -8.92
CA TYR A 164 9.76 -11.23 -8.42
C TYR A 164 10.37 -12.31 -9.32
N LYS A 165 10.16 -12.21 -10.63
CA LYS A 165 10.69 -13.16 -11.62
C LYS A 165 12.22 -13.13 -11.70
N PHE A 166 12.85 -11.96 -11.62
CA PHE A 166 14.31 -11.84 -11.69
C PHE A 166 15.03 -12.40 -10.45
N ILE A 167 14.49 -12.17 -9.25
CA ILE A 167 15.05 -12.72 -8.01
C ILE A 167 14.96 -14.25 -8.03
N GLU A 168 13.87 -14.81 -8.55
CA GLU A 168 13.74 -16.25 -8.76
C GLU A 168 14.83 -16.81 -9.67
N VAL A 169 15.05 -16.20 -10.83
CA VAL A 169 16.09 -16.62 -11.79
C VAL A 169 17.49 -16.56 -11.19
N LYS A 170 17.82 -15.51 -10.42
CA LYS A 170 19.12 -15.40 -9.74
C LYS A 170 19.33 -16.48 -8.70
N ARG A 171 18.30 -16.80 -7.89
CA ARG A 171 18.38 -17.88 -6.89
C ARG A 171 18.57 -19.25 -7.55
N LEU A 172 17.93 -19.51 -8.68
CA LEU A 172 18.09 -20.75 -9.43
C LEU A 172 19.50 -20.90 -10.04
N LYS A 173 20.09 -19.80 -10.53
CA LYS A 173 21.47 -19.82 -11.03
C LYS A 173 22.51 -19.98 -9.92
N GLY A 174 22.30 -19.35 -8.76
CA GLY A 174 23.21 -19.46 -7.61
C GLY A 174 23.28 -20.87 -7.03
N LYS A 175 22.15 -21.59 -6.99
CA LYS A 175 22.10 -22.97 -6.46
C LYS A 175 22.84 -23.98 -7.35
N LYS A 176 22.91 -23.75 -8.67
CA LYS A 176 23.61 -24.61 -9.63
C LYS A 176 25.15 -24.52 -9.60
N ILE A 177 25.72 -23.58 -8.84
CA ILE A 177 27.19 -23.37 -8.78
C ILE A 177 27.79 -24.04 -7.53
N THR A 178 26.95 -24.44 -6.57
CA THR A 178 27.35 -25.04 -5.29
C THR A 178 27.08 -26.55 -5.20
N ASP A 179 26.47 -27.15 -6.22
CA ASP A 179 26.29 -28.61 -6.40
C ASP A 179 27.25 -29.11 -7.48
#